data_AF-A0A0V0GF67-F1
#
_entry.id   AF-A0A0V0GF67-F1
#
_cell.length_a   1.000
_cell.length_b   1.000
_cell.length_c   1.000
_cell.angle_alpha   90.00
_cell.angle_beta   90.00
_cell.angle_gamma   90.00
#
_symmetry.space_group_name_H-M   'P 1'
#
loop_
_entity.id
_entity.type
_entity.pdbx_description
1 polymer ?
#
loop_
_entity_poly.entity_id
_entity_poly.type
_entity_poly.pdbx_seq_one_letter_code
_entity_poly.pdbx_strand_id
1 'polypeptide(L)'
;SVIQLLLSFAKLDIGAFQETLGAEGMALQMRAIASLLMTYCSINPDYDNMLQDVIEMVGYFAVYNLENQSLIQSGQQPTILQQLVSLPFNYFCDPRYKWKLFPTLIVCSHNNATNRAIVENECSYRELESFIETPNIDDEIPLLKIFLDKRRQENGDAAKENPSAQQ
;
A
#
# COMPACT_ATOMS: atom_id res chain seq x y z
N SER A 1 -2.29 -15.64 12.31
CA SER A 1 -2.53 -16.23 10.97
C SER A 1 -1.24 -16.22 10.16
N VAL A 2 -1.18 -16.88 9.00
CA VAL A 2 -0.02 -16.77 8.09
C VAL A 2 0.21 -15.31 7.65
N ILE A 3 -0.87 -14.55 7.43
CA ILE A 3 -0.76 -13.12 7.07
C ILE A 3 -0.12 -12.30 8.20
N GLN A 4 -0.46 -12.57 9.47
CA GLN A 4 0.19 -11.90 10.60
C GLN A 4 1.68 -12.24 10.73
N LEU A 5 2.07 -13.47 10.37
CA LEU A 5 3.49 -13.83 10.29
C LEU A 5 4.19 -13.02 9.19
N LEU A 6 3.58 -12.90 8.02
CA LEU A 6 4.08 -12.08 6.91
C LEU A 6 4.18 -10.59 7.29
N LEU A 7 3.18 -10.06 7.99
CA LEU A 7 3.22 -8.69 8.52
C LEU A 7 4.33 -8.49 9.55
N SER A 8 4.55 -9.47 10.43
CA SER A 8 5.64 -9.44 11.40
C SER A 8 7.00 -9.48 10.70
N PHE A 9 7.13 -10.27 9.62
CA PHE A 9 8.32 -10.30 8.79
C PHE A 9 8.57 -8.95 8.10
N ALA A 10 7.55 -8.36 7.46
CA ALA A 10 7.65 -7.06 6.82
C ALA A 10 8.05 -5.93 7.78
N LYS A 11 7.56 -5.97 9.02
CA LYS A 11 7.90 -5.00 10.08
C LYS A 11 9.31 -5.19 10.63
N LEU A 12 9.85 -6.40 10.56
CA LEU A 12 11.21 -6.70 10.99
C LEU A 12 12.24 -6.33 9.92
N ASP A 13 11.99 -6.74 8.68
CA ASP A 13 12.85 -6.49 7.54
C ASP A 13 12.02 -6.36 6.26
N ILE A 14 11.76 -5.11 5.87
CA ILE A 14 10.96 -4.79 4.70
C ILE A 14 11.66 -5.20 3.39
N GLY A 15 12.99 -5.11 3.33
CA GLY A 15 13.76 -5.45 2.14
C GLY A 15 13.69 -6.95 1.88
N ALA A 16 14.04 -7.76 2.88
CA ALA A 16 13.97 -9.22 2.77
C ALA A 16 12.54 -9.71 2.50
N PHE A 17 11.53 -9.06 3.10
CA PHE A 17 10.13 -9.37 2.83
C PHE A 17 9.75 -9.14 1.36
N GLN A 18 10.08 -7.95 0.83
CA GLN A 18 9.78 -7.60 -0.56
C GLN A 18 10.56 -8.46 -1.55
N GLU A 19 11.83 -8.75 -1.29
CA GLU A 19 12.66 -9.64 -2.13
C GLU A 19 12.11 -11.07 -2.14
N THR A 20 11.75 -11.60 -0.97
CA THR A 20 11.24 -12.99 -0.85
C THR A 20 9.90 -13.16 -1.56
N LEU A 21 8.96 -12.25 -1.35
CA LEU A 21 7.64 -12.33 -1.96
C LEU A 21 7.62 -11.83 -3.42
N GLY A 22 8.57 -10.96 -3.80
CA GLY A 22 8.73 -10.43 -5.15
C GLY A 22 9.52 -11.35 -6.08
N ALA A 23 10.23 -12.35 -5.52
CA ALA A 23 10.97 -13.33 -6.30
C ALA A 23 10.10 -14.04 -7.34
N GLU A 24 10.70 -14.36 -8.49
CA GLU A 24 10.03 -15.07 -9.58
C GLU A 24 9.38 -16.37 -9.08
N GLY A 25 8.16 -16.64 -9.53
CA GLY A 25 7.35 -17.77 -9.04
C GLY A 25 6.62 -17.49 -7.71
N MET A 26 7.30 -16.91 -6.72
CA MET A 26 6.68 -16.52 -5.44
C MET A 26 5.70 -15.36 -5.61
N ALA A 27 6.07 -14.35 -6.41
CA ALA A 27 5.21 -13.20 -6.68
C ALA A 27 3.86 -13.57 -7.29
N LEU A 28 3.84 -14.58 -8.17
CA LEU A 28 2.60 -15.07 -8.78
C LEU A 28 1.69 -15.75 -7.76
N GLN A 29 2.27 -16.58 -6.88
CA GLN A 29 1.53 -17.24 -5.81
C GLN A 29 1.02 -16.25 -4.77
N MET A 30 1.89 -15.33 -4.33
CA MET A 30 1.53 -14.24 -3.43
C MET A 30 0.33 -13.47 -3.99
N ARG A 31 0.41 -13.04 -5.25
CA ARG A 31 -0.66 -12.29 -5.90
C ARG A 31 -1.97 -13.08 -5.96
N ALA A 32 -1.90 -14.35 -6.34
CA ALA A 32 -3.08 -15.22 -6.39
C ALA A 32 -3.72 -15.41 -5.00
N ILE A 33 -2.90 -15.64 -3.97
CA ILE A 33 -3.37 -15.82 -2.58
C ILE A 33 -3.97 -14.52 -2.05
N ALA A 34 -3.31 -13.38 -2.25
CA ALA A 34 -3.80 -12.07 -1.82
C ALA A 34 -5.13 -11.73 -2.50
N SER A 35 -5.23 -11.89 -3.83
CA SER A 35 -6.49 -11.67 -4.55
C SER A 35 -7.61 -12.60 -4.10
N LEU A 36 -7.31 -13.87 -3.85
CA LEU A 36 -8.29 -14.84 -3.34
C LEU A 36 -8.80 -14.43 -1.95
N LEU A 37 -7.89 -14.05 -1.04
CA LEU A 37 -8.24 -13.61 0.30
C LEU A 37 -9.03 -12.30 0.29
N MET A 38 -8.65 -11.33 -0.55
CA MET A 38 -9.40 -10.08 -0.74
C MET A 38 -10.84 -10.37 -1.18
N THR A 39 -11.02 -11.21 -2.20
CA THR A 39 -12.36 -11.61 -2.68
C THR A 39 -13.15 -12.32 -1.60
N TYR A 40 -12.56 -13.32 -0.95
CA TYR A 40 -13.29 -14.12 0.04
C TYR A 40 -13.65 -13.31 1.29
N CYS A 41 -12.70 -12.56 1.86
CA CYS A 41 -12.94 -11.86 3.11
C CYS A 41 -13.87 -10.65 2.92
N SER A 42 -13.90 -10.01 1.74
CA SER A 42 -14.77 -8.83 1.49
C SER A 42 -16.26 -9.15 1.52
N ILE A 43 -16.65 -10.41 1.26
CA ILE A 43 -18.05 -10.86 1.31
C ILE A 43 -18.38 -11.63 2.61
N ASN A 44 -17.40 -11.94 3.45
CA ASN A 44 -17.57 -12.70 4.69
C ASN A 44 -17.13 -11.86 5.90
N PRO A 45 -18.06 -11.18 6.60
CA PRO A 45 -17.75 -10.25 7.70
C PRO A 45 -16.94 -10.86 8.86
N ASP A 46 -17.05 -12.18 9.09
CA ASP A 46 -16.28 -12.88 10.13
C ASP A 46 -14.76 -12.82 9.91
N TYR A 47 -14.33 -12.50 8.69
CA TYR A 47 -12.92 -12.39 8.29
C TYR A 47 -12.45 -10.95 8.08
N ASP A 48 -13.17 -9.96 8.62
CA ASP A 48 -12.82 -8.54 8.49
C ASP A 48 -11.38 -8.22 8.93
N ASN A 49 -10.93 -8.79 10.07
CA ASN A 49 -9.56 -8.60 10.54
C ASN A 49 -8.52 -9.20 9.57
N MET A 50 -8.83 -10.33 8.92
CA MET A 50 -7.94 -10.92 7.92
C MET A 50 -7.88 -10.03 6.67
N LEU A 51 -9.00 -9.46 6.25
CA LEU A 51 -9.02 -8.53 5.12
C LEU A 51 -8.13 -7.31 5.40
N GLN A 52 -8.26 -6.73 6.60
CA GLN A 52 -7.40 -5.62 7.01
C GLN A 52 -5.92 -6.00 7.06
N ASP A 53 -5.58 -7.20 7.57
CA ASP A 53 -4.20 -7.70 7.57
C ASP A 53 -3.65 -7.88 6.13
N VAL A 54 -4.47 -8.35 5.18
CA VAL A 54 -4.08 -8.49 3.77
C VAL A 54 -3.87 -7.13 3.11
N ILE A 55 -4.75 -6.16 3.37
CA ILE A 55 -4.61 -4.78 2.87
C ILE A 55 -3.29 -4.16 3.35
N GLU A 56 -2.96 -4.32 4.64
CA GLU A 56 -1.70 -3.83 5.20
C GLU A 56 -0.48 -4.53 4.58
N MET A 57 -0.55 -5.87 4.41
CA MET A 57 0.52 -6.66 3.81
C MET A 57 0.82 -6.21 2.37
N VAL A 58 -0.21 -5.90 1.59
CA VAL A 58 -0.04 -5.36 0.22
C VAL A 58 0.66 -4.00 0.25
N GLY A 59 0.35 -3.14 1.22
CA GLY A 59 1.04 -1.87 1.42
C GLY A 59 2.53 -2.05 1.67
N TYR A 60 2.90 -2.94 2.59
CA TYR A 60 4.31 -3.29 2.83
C TYR A 60 4.97 -3.92 1.60
N PHE A 61 4.26 -4.74 0.84
CA PHE A 61 4.83 -5.34 -0.37
C PHE A 61 5.19 -4.28 -1.43
N ALA A 62 4.41 -3.22 -1.54
CA ALA A 62 4.52 -2.21 -2.59
C ALA A 62 5.34 -0.96 -2.22
N VAL A 63 5.51 -0.66 -0.93
CA VAL A 63 6.13 0.61 -0.49
C VAL A 63 7.54 0.78 -1.08
N TYR A 64 7.72 1.85 -1.85
CA TYR A 64 8.98 2.18 -2.54
C TYR A 64 9.55 1.08 -3.45
N ASN A 65 8.70 0.20 -3.96
CA ASN A 65 9.10 -0.89 -4.84
C ASN A 65 8.23 -0.89 -6.11
N LEU A 66 8.71 -0.22 -7.16
CA LEU A 66 7.97 -0.05 -8.43
C LEU A 66 7.64 -1.38 -9.12
N GLU A 67 8.50 -2.39 -8.96
CA GLU A 67 8.27 -3.73 -9.51
C GLU A 67 7.09 -4.40 -8.80
N ASN A 68 7.09 -4.39 -7.47
CA ASN A 68 5.99 -4.93 -6.66
C ASN A 68 4.68 -4.14 -6.85
N GLN A 69 4.76 -2.82 -7.00
CA GLN A 69 3.61 -1.99 -7.39
C GLN A 69 3.05 -2.40 -8.77
N SER A 70 3.90 -2.77 -9.71
CA SER A 70 3.49 -3.24 -11.04
C SER A 70 2.89 -4.64 -10.99
N LEU A 71 3.34 -5.49 -10.06
CA LEU A 71 2.78 -6.82 -9.82
C LEU A 71 1.33 -6.75 -9.31
N ILE A 72 1.03 -5.85 -8.37
CA ILE A 72 -0.32 -5.75 -7.79
C ILE A 72 -1.39 -5.20 -8.75
N GLN A 73 -0.98 -4.48 -9.80
CA GLN A 73 -1.89 -3.92 -10.81
C GLN A 73 -2.01 -4.75 -12.08
N SER A 74 -1.40 -5.94 -12.14
CA SER A 74 -1.31 -6.75 -13.36
C SER A 74 -1.89 -8.16 -13.22
N GLY A 75 -2.13 -8.81 -14.36
CA GLY A 75 -2.65 -10.17 -14.51
C GLY A 75 -4.18 -10.28 -14.37
N GLN A 76 -4.68 -11.32 -13.70
CA GLN A 76 -6.11 -11.63 -13.68
C GLN A 76 -6.92 -10.49 -13.04
N GLN A 77 -8.05 -10.17 -13.67
CA GLN A 77 -8.94 -9.08 -13.28
C GLN A 77 -10.08 -9.63 -12.40
N PRO A 78 -10.55 -8.90 -11.37
CA PRO A 78 -9.96 -7.65 -10.87
C PRO A 78 -8.59 -7.89 -10.23
N THR A 79 -7.63 -7.01 -10.50
CA THR A 79 -6.28 -7.05 -9.91
C THR A 79 -6.34 -6.66 -8.43
N ILE A 80 -5.29 -6.91 -7.66
CA ILE A 80 -5.25 -6.53 -6.24
C ILE A 80 -5.53 -5.03 -6.08
N LEU A 81 -4.91 -4.18 -6.90
CA LEU A 81 -5.13 -2.75 -6.82
C LEU A 81 -6.59 -2.37 -7.12
N GLN A 82 -7.20 -2.98 -8.12
CA GLN A 82 -8.61 -2.77 -8.43
C GLN A 82 -9.53 -3.27 -7.30
N GLN A 83 -9.19 -4.42 -6.68
CA GLN A 83 -9.93 -4.94 -5.52
C GLN A 83 -9.86 -3.97 -4.34
N LEU A 84 -8.70 -3.36 -4.07
CA LEU A 84 -8.52 -2.38 -2.99
C LEU A 84 -9.41 -1.15 -3.19
N VAL A 85 -9.42 -0.59 -4.41
CA VAL A 85 -10.24 0.60 -4.69
C VAL A 85 -11.74 0.30 -4.83
N SER A 86 -12.10 -0.98 -5.04
CA SER A 86 -13.49 -1.44 -5.13
C SER A 86 -14.05 -1.95 -3.80
N LEU A 87 -13.34 -1.76 -2.67
CA LEU A 87 -13.84 -2.16 -1.36
C LEU A 87 -15.13 -1.43 -1.00
N PRO A 88 -15.97 -1.97 -0.10
CA PRO A 88 -17.21 -1.32 0.29
C PRO A 88 -16.98 0.06 0.94
N PHE A 89 -17.95 0.98 0.79
CA PHE A 89 -17.81 2.40 1.17
C PHE A 89 -17.33 2.67 2.60
N ASN A 90 -17.65 1.79 3.57
CA ASN A 90 -17.14 1.92 4.94
C ASN A 90 -15.60 1.93 5.00
N TYR A 91 -14.91 1.27 4.06
CA TYR A 91 -13.46 1.29 3.98
C TYR A 91 -12.88 2.68 3.67
N PHE A 92 -13.67 3.57 3.07
CA PHE A 92 -13.28 4.92 2.69
C PHE A 92 -13.73 6.00 3.69
N CYS A 93 -14.68 5.68 4.57
CA CYS A 93 -15.29 6.66 5.46
C CYS A 93 -15.06 6.39 6.95
N ASP A 94 -15.02 5.13 7.39
CA ASP A 94 -14.81 4.81 8.80
C ASP A 94 -13.30 4.76 9.10
N PRO A 95 -12.81 5.58 10.07
CA PRO A 95 -11.40 5.62 10.46
C PRO A 95 -10.79 4.24 10.69
N ARG A 96 -11.53 3.30 11.27
CA ARG A 96 -11.03 1.94 11.55
C ARG A 96 -10.46 1.26 10.31
N TYR A 97 -11.11 1.44 9.16
CA TYR A 97 -10.70 0.84 7.90
C TYR A 97 -9.76 1.73 7.10
N LYS A 98 -10.00 3.04 7.09
CA LYS A 98 -9.14 4.02 6.38
C LYS A 98 -7.69 3.90 6.82
N TRP A 99 -7.45 3.65 8.10
CA TRP A 99 -6.10 3.53 8.68
C TRP A 99 -5.26 2.39 8.11
N LYS A 100 -5.88 1.43 7.40
CA LYS A 100 -5.16 0.42 6.61
C LYS A 100 -5.23 0.71 5.12
N LEU A 101 -6.43 1.01 4.61
CA LEU A 101 -6.62 1.18 3.17
C LEU A 101 -5.87 2.39 2.61
N PHE A 102 -5.98 3.56 3.24
CA PHE A 102 -5.42 4.80 2.70
C PHE A 102 -3.89 4.72 2.60
N PRO A 103 -3.15 4.36 3.67
CA PRO A 103 -1.71 4.12 3.58
C PRO A 103 -1.34 3.18 2.45
N THR A 104 -2.06 2.07 2.29
CA THR A 104 -1.81 1.10 1.21
C THR A 104 -2.01 1.74 -0.16
N LEU A 105 -3.12 2.43 -0.42
CA LEU A 105 -3.36 3.09 -1.71
C LEU A 105 -2.28 4.15 -2.04
N ILE A 106 -1.85 4.92 -1.03
CA ILE A 106 -0.78 5.92 -1.19
C ILE A 106 0.52 5.26 -1.63
N VAL A 107 0.98 4.24 -0.91
CA VAL A 107 2.27 3.60 -1.23
C VAL A 107 2.22 2.75 -2.50
N CYS A 108 1.06 2.19 -2.83
CA CYS A 108 0.85 1.45 -4.07
C CYS A 108 0.88 2.35 -5.31
N SER A 109 0.52 3.63 -5.18
CA SER A 109 0.43 4.58 -6.29
C SER A 109 1.57 5.60 -6.34
N HIS A 110 2.43 5.63 -5.32
CA HIS A 110 3.55 6.56 -5.25
C HIS A 110 4.57 6.36 -6.38
N ASN A 111 4.85 7.43 -7.13
CA ASN A 111 5.73 7.46 -8.30
C ASN A 111 5.38 6.41 -9.38
N ASN A 112 4.13 5.95 -9.41
CA ASN A 112 3.63 5.00 -10.40
C ASN A 112 2.37 5.54 -11.07
N ALA A 113 2.56 6.14 -12.25
CA ALA A 113 1.49 6.82 -12.98
C ALA A 113 0.30 5.91 -13.31
N THR A 114 0.56 4.63 -13.61
CA THR A 114 -0.52 3.67 -13.91
C THR A 114 -1.35 3.37 -12.67
N ASN A 115 -0.69 3.06 -11.56
CA ASN A 115 -1.40 2.80 -10.30
C ASN A 115 -2.12 4.05 -9.80
N ARG A 116 -1.50 5.23 -9.95
CA ARG A 116 -2.10 6.53 -9.65
C ARG A 116 -3.41 6.74 -10.41
N ALA A 117 -3.42 6.49 -11.73
CA ALA A 117 -4.61 6.62 -12.55
C ALA A 117 -5.73 5.64 -12.14
N ILE A 118 -5.38 4.39 -11.77
CA ILE A 118 -6.36 3.42 -11.26
C ILE A 118 -6.98 3.92 -9.95
N VAL A 119 -6.18 4.45 -9.03
CA VAL A 119 -6.67 4.99 -7.76
C VAL A 119 -7.56 6.21 -7.97
N GLU A 120 -7.15 7.15 -8.84
CA GLU A 120 -7.88 8.39 -9.13
C GLU A 120 -9.24 8.18 -9.81
N ASN A 121 -9.42 7.07 -10.53
CA ASN A 121 -10.70 6.75 -11.16
C ASN A 121 -11.79 6.40 -10.14
N GLU A 122 -11.41 5.83 -8.99
CA GLU A 122 -12.35 5.27 -8.01
C GLU A 122 -12.36 6.06 -6.69
N CYS A 123 -11.27 6.78 -6.38
CA CYS A 123 -11.10 7.51 -5.12
C CYS A 123 -10.48 8.90 -5.37
N SER A 124 -10.90 9.89 -4.58
CA SER A 124 -10.32 11.22 -4.61
C SER A 124 -8.89 11.19 -4.05
N TYR A 125 -7.89 11.33 -4.92
CA TYR A 125 -6.50 11.33 -4.46
C TYR A 125 -6.20 12.49 -3.49
N ARG A 126 -6.93 13.61 -3.60
CA ARG A 126 -6.84 14.71 -2.65
C ARG A 126 -7.13 14.26 -1.21
N GLU A 127 -8.06 13.32 -1.02
CA GLU A 127 -8.33 12.76 0.31
C GLU A 127 -7.16 11.93 0.84
N LEU A 128 -6.45 11.23 -0.03
CA LEU A 128 -5.22 10.50 0.33
C LEU A 128 -4.09 11.47 0.72
N GLU A 129 -3.97 12.59 0.01
CA GLU A 129 -3.00 13.65 0.34
C GLU A 129 -3.32 14.30 1.68
N SER A 130 -4.57 14.70 1.90
CA SER A 130 -4.98 15.26 3.20
C SER A 130 -4.85 14.25 4.34
N PHE A 131 -4.95 12.95 4.07
CA PHE A 131 -4.77 11.92 5.09
C PHE A 131 -3.33 11.89 5.63
N ILE A 132 -2.32 11.99 4.76
CA ILE A 132 -0.90 12.00 5.19
C ILE A 132 -0.46 13.32 5.83
N GLU A 133 -1.25 14.38 5.67
CA GLU A 133 -1.05 15.67 6.36
C GLU A 133 -1.56 15.65 7.80
N THR A 134 -2.25 14.58 8.22
CA THR A 134 -2.73 14.43 9.60
C THR A 134 -1.55 14.47 10.58
N PRO A 135 -1.61 15.29 11.66
CA PRO A 135 -0.52 15.38 12.62
C PRO A 135 -0.16 14.03 13.25
N ASN A 136 1.14 13.74 13.34
CA ASN A 136 1.71 12.52 13.94
C ASN A 136 1.26 11.20 13.29
N ILE A 137 0.78 11.23 12.04
CA ILE A 137 0.27 10.03 11.37
C ILE A 137 1.33 8.93 11.18
N ASP A 138 2.61 9.32 11.06
CA ASP A 138 3.75 8.41 11.00
C ASP A 138 4.11 7.77 12.35
N ASP A 139 3.71 8.36 13.47
CA ASP A 139 3.86 7.72 14.78
C ASP A 139 2.82 6.61 14.99
N GLU A 140 1.63 6.80 14.42
CA GLU A 140 0.48 5.89 14.54
C GLU A 140 0.50 4.75 13.51
N ILE A 141 1.02 5.02 12.31
CA ILE A 141 0.97 4.09 11.17
C ILE A 141 2.40 3.76 10.71
N PRO A 142 2.95 2.60 11.11
CA PRO A 142 4.33 2.24 10.78
C PRO A 142 4.63 2.18 9.27
N LEU A 143 3.65 1.81 8.43
CA LEU A 143 3.81 1.85 6.98
C LEU A 143 4.03 3.29 6.48
N LEU A 144 3.30 4.27 7.02
CA LEU A 144 3.50 5.67 6.66
C LEU A 144 4.78 6.25 7.25
N LYS A 145 5.26 5.74 8.39
CA LYS A 145 6.59 6.10 8.90
C LYS A 145 7.68 5.80 7.88
N ILE A 146 7.74 4.55 7.41
CA ILE A 146 8.69 4.11 6.37
C ILE A 146 8.55 5.00 5.13
N PHE A 147 7.31 5.23 4.71
CA PHE A 147 7.03 6.02 3.52
C PHE A 147 7.50 7.48 3.65
N LEU A 148 7.09 8.17 4.71
CA LEU A 148 7.35 9.58 4.90
C LEU A 148 8.82 9.86 5.25
N ASP A 149 9.48 8.97 5.99
CA ASP A 149 10.91 9.09 6.28
C ASP A 149 11.74 9.11 4.99
N LYS A 150 11.49 8.15 4.09
CA LYS A 150 12.20 8.09 2.81
C LYS A 150 11.79 9.25 1.89
N ARG A 151 10.53 9.65 1.86
CA ARG A 151 10.08 10.82 1.07
C ARG A 151 10.77 12.11 1.51
N ARG A 152 10.96 12.30 2.82
CA ARG A 152 11.68 13.45 3.39
C ARG A 152 13.16 13.42 3.00
N GLN A 153 13.78 12.24 2.95
CA GLN A 153 15.17 12.07 2.48
C GLN A 153 15.31 12.45 0.99
N GLU A 154 14.45 11.89 0.12
CA GLU A 154 14.44 12.19 -1.32
C GLU A 154 14.26 13.69 -1.60
N ASN A 155 13.34 14.36 -0.89
CA ASN A 155 13.14 15.81 -1.02
C ASN A 155 14.32 16.63 -0.51
N GLY A 156 14.95 16.20 0.59
CA GLY A 156 16.12 16.86 1.18
C GLY A 156 17.34 16.79 0.28
N ASP A 157 17.53 15.68 -0.44
CA ASP A 157 18.64 15.50 -1.37
C ASP A 157 18.41 16.27 -2.68
N ALA A 158 17.18 16.29 -3.21
CA ALA A 158 16.83 17.13 -4.36
C ALA A 158 17.04 18.63 -4.09
N ALA A 159 16.77 19.10 -2.87
CA ALA A 159 17.01 20.49 -2.47
C ALA A 159 18.51 20.84 -2.38
N LYS A 160 19.37 19.86 -2.06
CA LYS A 160 20.84 20.04 -2.04
C LYS A 160 21.44 20.01 -3.44
N GLU A 161 20.88 19.21 -4.34
CA GLU A 161 21.37 19.09 -5.72
C GLU A 161 20.99 20.29 -6.61
N ASN A 162 20.00 21.10 -6.22
CA ASN A 162 19.62 22.31 -6.96
C ASN A 162 19.43 23.56 -6.08
N PRO A 163 20.52 24.15 -5.52
CA PRO A 163 20.46 25.32 -4.63
C PRO A 163 19.98 26.60 -5.31
N SER A 164 19.98 26.63 -6.64
CA SER A 164 19.74 27.81 -7.49
C SER A 164 18.26 28.14 -7.75
N ALA A 165 17.31 27.33 -7.27
CA ALA A 165 15.87 27.59 -7.43
C ALA A 165 15.24 28.38 -6.26
N GLN A 166 16.04 28.78 -5.26
CA GLN A 166 15.60 29.53 -4.07
C GLN A 166 16.03 31.01 -4.08
N GLN A 167 16.41 31.56 -5.23
CA GLN A 167 16.65 33.01 -5.42
C GLN A 167 15.69 33.60 -6.44
#